data_AF-A0A975T519-F1
#
_entry.id   AF-A0A975T519-F1
#
_cell.length_a   1.000
_cell.length_b   1.000
_cell.length_c   1.000
_cell.angle_alpha   90.00
_cell.angle_beta   90.00
_cell.angle_gamma   90.00
#
_symmetry.space_group_name_H-M   'P 1'
#
loop_
_entity.id
_entity.type
_entity.pdbx_description
1 polymer ?
#
loop_
_entity_poly.entity_id
_entity_poly.type
_entity_poly.pdbx_seq_one_letter_code
_entity_poly.pdbx_strand_id
1 'polypeptide(L)'
;MTLTAGGEIKAIKNEFNNEFPVFSSFSVSQTGNSGQGGDVTLAAKNEITDLYILTLSSSSKSGDVQISSFGDLLIKNTKIITSRQLIINNPLTQQEITLDVSGVGQSGNVSINSKGNLTFNNTRIESDTRSSNPAGNVNITSPGIVTFNNNSKITSNTSSQGKAGSIQIDAKELNLTDASEISASTTADGKAGDITLNTPTLTVSNGAKIFAPLQAKVMAVKSPLMHPIKLILVSVFKTFFLFFS
;
A
#
# COMPACT_ATOMS: atom_id res chain seq x y z
N MET A 1 -5.89 -11.19 14.16
CA MET A 1 -6.51 -10.20 15.06
C MET A 1 -7.70 -9.59 14.33
N THR A 2 -8.86 -9.53 14.97
CA THR A 2 -10.09 -9.01 14.34
C THR A 2 -10.67 -7.90 15.21
N LEU A 3 -10.92 -6.73 14.62
CA LEU A 3 -11.61 -5.62 15.27
C LEU A 3 -12.80 -5.19 14.42
N THR A 4 -13.99 -5.26 15.01
CA THR A 4 -15.25 -4.87 14.36
C THR A 4 -15.90 -3.77 15.17
N ALA A 5 -16.15 -2.62 14.54
CA ALA A 5 -16.87 -1.51 15.15
C ALA A 5 -18.12 -1.19 14.35
N GLY A 6 -19.26 -1.02 15.04
CA GLY A 6 -20.50 -0.53 14.42
C GLY A 6 -20.46 0.95 14.00
N GLY A 7 -19.35 1.64 14.29
CA GLY A 7 -19.10 3.06 14.01
C GLY A 7 -17.67 3.27 13.47
N GLU A 8 -16.87 4.09 14.16
CA GLU A 8 -15.50 4.43 13.79
C GLU A 8 -14.48 3.51 14.48
N ILE A 9 -13.35 3.23 13.81
CA ILE A 9 -12.15 2.70 14.44
C ILE A 9 -11.13 3.83 14.50
N LYS A 10 -11.00 4.45 15.66
CA LYS A 10 -10.06 5.54 15.90
C LYS A 10 -9.08 5.15 16.97
N ALA A 11 -7.79 5.22 16.65
CA ALA A 11 -6.76 5.05 17.64
C ALA A 11 -6.54 6.39 18.37
N ILE A 12 -6.44 6.35 19.70
CA ILE A 12 -6.16 7.53 20.52
C ILE A 12 -4.65 7.58 20.75
N LYS A 13 -4.03 8.74 20.51
CA LYS A 13 -2.59 8.92 20.76
C LYS A 13 -2.22 8.52 22.18
N ASN A 14 -1.08 7.87 22.32
CA ASN A 14 -0.52 7.61 23.62
C ASN A 14 -0.03 8.94 24.22
N GLU A 15 -0.57 9.31 25.39
CA GLU A 15 -0.30 10.58 26.06
C GLU A 15 1.17 10.73 26.50
N PHE A 16 1.91 9.62 26.61
CA PHE A 16 3.30 9.64 27.07
C PHE A 16 4.32 9.91 25.96
N ASN A 17 4.05 9.48 24.72
CA ASN A 17 4.99 9.63 23.60
C ASN A 17 4.41 10.36 22.39
N ASN A 18 3.13 10.76 22.43
CA ASN A 18 2.42 11.45 21.34
C ASN A 18 2.39 10.64 20.02
N GLU A 19 2.65 9.33 20.09
CA GLU A 19 2.60 8.41 18.95
C GLU A 19 1.22 7.76 18.83
N PHE A 20 0.87 7.39 17.60
CA PHE A 20 -0.35 6.65 17.32
C PHE A 20 -0.20 5.17 17.72
N PRO A 21 -1.26 4.53 18.27
CA PRO A 21 -1.24 3.11 18.60
C PRO A 21 -0.90 2.22 17.39
N VAL A 22 -0.02 1.25 17.64
CA VAL A 22 0.39 0.26 16.64
C VAL A 22 -0.35 -1.05 16.88
N PHE A 23 -1.13 -1.48 15.90
CA PHE A 23 -1.68 -2.84 15.85
C PHE A 23 -0.65 -3.74 15.17
N SER A 24 0.11 -4.47 15.97
CA SER A 24 1.17 -5.36 15.50
C SER A 24 0.74 -6.82 15.56
N SER A 25 0.92 -7.55 14.48
CA SER A 25 0.92 -9.02 14.48
C SER A 25 2.20 -9.53 13.83
N PHE A 26 3.06 -10.17 14.61
CA PHE A 26 4.40 -10.56 14.17
C PHE A 26 4.67 -12.04 14.46
N SER A 27 5.41 -12.69 13.56
CA SER A 27 6.08 -13.97 13.79
C SER A 27 7.55 -13.82 13.41
N VAL A 28 8.46 -13.82 14.39
CA VAL A 28 9.88 -13.55 14.17
C VAL A 28 10.77 -14.62 14.81
N SER A 29 11.86 -14.97 14.14
CA SER A 29 12.88 -15.90 14.64
C SER A 29 14.27 -15.40 14.26
N GLN A 30 15.21 -15.37 15.22
CA GLN A 30 16.58 -14.91 14.99
C GLN A 30 17.52 -16.02 14.48
N THR A 31 17.23 -17.28 14.77
CA THR A 31 18.11 -18.43 14.45
C THR A 31 17.34 -19.64 13.89
N GLY A 32 16.15 -19.42 13.31
CA GLY A 32 15.31 -20.47 12.74
C GLY A 32 14.20 -19.91 11.84
N ASN A 33 13.21 -20.74 11.51
CA ASN A 33 12.07 -20.30 10.69
C ASN A 33 10.95 -19.74 11.58
N SER A 34 10.40 -18.57 11.23
CA SER A 34 9.15 -18.06 11.77
C SER A 34 7.93 -18.64 11.04
N GLY A 35 6.78 -18.65 11.70
CA GLY A 35 5.50 -18.94 11.07
C GLY A 35 4.97 -17.76 10.25
N GLN A 36 3.77 -17.89 9.71
CA GLN A 36 3.10 -16.74 9.07
C GLN A 36 2.80 -15.66 10.10
N GLY A 37 2.92 -14.39 9.71
CA GLY A 37 2.42 -13.28 10.52
C GLY A 37 0.90 -13.40 10.66
N GLY A 38 0.34 -12.99 11.80
CA GLY A 38 -1.11 -13.06 11.97
C GLY A 38 -1.82 -12.00 11.12
N ASP A 39 -2.96 -12.39 10.56
CA ASP A 39 -3.79 -11.48 9.76
C ASP A 39 -4.41 -10.39 10.65
N VAL A 40 -4.69 -9.23 10.05
CA VAL A 40 -5.44 -8.13 10.69
C VAL A 40 -6.70 -7.88 9.88
N THR A 41 -7.86 -8.05 10.52
CA THR A 41 -9.16 -7.75 9.93
C THR A 41 -9.81 -6.59 10.66
N LEU A 42 -10.13 -5.53 9.93
CA LEU A 42 -10.88 -4.37 10.43
C LEU A 42 -12.21 -4.24 9.70
N ALA A 43 -13.29 -4.00 10.46
CA ALA A 43 -14.59 -3.66 9.91
C ALA A 43 -15.09 -2.37 10.57
N ALA A 44 -15.26 -1.31 9.77
CA ALA A 44 -15.68 0.02 10.22
C ALA A 44 -16.88 0.52 9.42
N LYS A 45 -17.81 1.25 10.03
CA LYS A 45 -18.96 1.78 9.31
C LYS A 45 -18.63 3.03 8.48
N ASN A 46 -17.76 3.88 9.01
CA ASN A 46 -17.53 5.24 8.48
C ASN A 46 -16.06 5.62 8.36
N GLU A 47 -15.25 5.35 9.39
CA GLU A 47 -13.89 5.91 9.46
C GLU A 47 -12.89 4.95 10.13
N ILE A 48 -11.67 4.93 9.60
CA ILE A 48 -10.47 4.39 10.22
C ILE A 48 -9.44 5.52 10.27
N THR A 49 -9.05 5.92 11.48
CA THR A 49 -8.09 7.03 11.67
C THR A 49 -6.92 6.70 12.55
N ASP A 50 -5.81 7.39 12.23
CA ASP A 50 -4.70 7.57 13.16
C ASP A 50 -4.07 6.23 13.57
N LEU A 51 -3.98 5.30 12.63
CA LEU A 51 -3.68 3.90 12.89
C LEU A 51 -2.37 3.48 12.26
N TYR A 52 -1.57 2.69 12.98
CA TYR A 52 -0.44 1.98 12.37
C TYR A 52 -0.66 0.47 12.45
N ILE A 53 -0.90 -0.16 11.30
CA ILE A 53 -1.03 -1.61 11.17
C ILE A 53 0.30 -2.17 10.66
N LEU A 54 0.84 -3.15 11.39
CA LEU A 54 2.07 -3.82 11.06
C LEU A 54 1.86 -5.33 11.10
N THR A 55 1.91 -5.99 9.94
CA THR A 55 1.93 -7.45 9.85
C THR A 55 3.29 -7.90 9.35
N LEU A 56 3.98 -8.75 10.13
CA LEU A 56 5.36 -9.14 9.84
C LEU A 56 5.60 -10.63 10.04
N SER A 57 6.37 -11.23 9.13
CA SER A 57 7.05 -12.50 9.33
C SER A 57 8.53 -12.38 8.95
N SER A 58 9.44 -12.93 9.76
CA SER A 58 10.88 -12.83 9.48
C SER A 58 11.37 -13.78 8.39
N SER A 59 10.70 -14.92 8.21
CA SER A 59 11.10 -15.92 7.23
C SER A 59 9.96 -16.60 6.47
N SER A 60 8.72 -16.23 6.72
CA SER A 60 7.53 -16.75 6.04
C SER A 60 6.70 -15.61 5.45
N LYS A 61 5.43 -15.85 5.14
CA LYS A 61 4.53 -14.80 4.68
C LYS A 61 4.09 -13.91 5.87
N SER A 62 4.22 -12.60 5.75
CA SER A 62 3.57 -11.64 6.65
C SER A 62 2.05 -11.79 6.60
N GLY A 63 1.36 -11.46 7.68
CA GLY A 63 -0.09 -11.54 7.74
C GLY A 63 -0.77 -10.62 6.73
N ASP A 64 -1.93 -11.03 6.23
CA ASP A 64 -2.74 -10.22 5.34
C ASP A 64 -3.51 -9.16 6.15
N VAL A 65 -3.80 -8.02 5.51
CA VAL A 65 -4.64 -6.97 6.09
C VAL A 65 -5.93 -6.88 5.28
N GLN A 66 -7.06 -7.05 5.96
CA GLN A 66 -8.39 -6.98 5.37
C GLN A 66 -9.17 -5.85 6.04
N ILE A 67 -9.62 -4.88 5.25
CA ILE A 67 -10.47 -3.79 5.71
C ILE A 67 -11.79 -3.85 4.97
N SER A 68 -12.89 -3.78 5.71
CA SER A 68 -14.23 -3.72 5.15
C SER A 68 -15.04 -2.58 5.76
N SER A 69 -15.97 -2.04 4.99
CA SER A 69 -16.99 -1.14 5.52
C SER A 69 -18.42 -1.61 5.23
N PHE A 70 -19.38 -0.97 5.90
CA PHE A 70 -20.81 -1.17 5.65
C PHE A 70 -21.44 -0.04 4.81
N GLY A 71 -20.68 1.02 4.52
CA GLY A 71 -21.09 2.18 3.74
C GLY A 71 -19.87 2.95 3.23
N ASP A 72 -19.95 4.28 3.20
CA ASP A 72 -18.79 5.12 2.88
C ASP A 72 -17.68 4.93 3.92
N LEU A 73 -16.42 4.90 3.46
CA LEU A 73 -15.25 4.71 4.32
C LEU A 73 -14.21 5.81 4.09
N LEU A 74 -13.85 6.50 5.15
CA LEU A 74 -12.67 7.37 5.22
C LEU A 74 -11.54 6.60 5.92
N ILE A 75 -10.39 6.48 5.27
CA ILE A 75 -9.15 6.03 5.89
C ILE A 75 -8.22 7.24 5.92
N LYS A 76 -7.86 7.68 7.13
CA LYS A 76 -7.10 8.90 7.33
C LYS A 76 -5.93 8.71 8.28
N ASN A 77 -4.78 9.33 7.97
CA ASN A 77 -3.56 9.25 8.79
C ASN A 77 -3.18 7.80 9.17
N THR A 78 -3.46 6.85 8.29
CA THR A 78 -3.26 5.43 8.57
C THR A 78 -2.08 4.91 7.78
N LYS A 79 -1.27 4.09 8.43
CA LYS A 79 -0.16 3.38 7.81
C LYS A 79 -0.42 1.88 7.92
N ILE A 80 -0.42 1.19 6.80
CA ILE A 80 -0.54 -0.26 6.70
C ILE A 80 0.75 -0.76 6.09
N ILE A 81 1.50 -1.54 6.86
CA ILE A 81 2.74 -2.14 6.40
C ILE A 81 2.63 -3.64 6.60
N THR A 82 2.73 -4.37 5.50
CA THR A 82 2.75 -5.85 5.50
C THR A 82 4.10 -6.41 5.05
N SER A 83 5.11 -5.56 5.12
CA SER A 83 6.44 -5.74 4.57
C SER A 83 7.49 -5.11 5.48
N ARG A 84 8.77 -5.28 5.13
CA ARG A 84 9.95 -4.55 5.64
C ARG A 84 10.77 -5.22 6.74
N GLN A 85 12.05 -4.85 6.66
CA GLN A 85 12.97 -4.68 7.77
C GLN A 85 12.39 -3.65 8.77
N LEU A 86 12.12 -4.09 10.00
CA LEU A 86 11.68 -3.20 11.07
C LEU A 86 12.92 -2.61 11.75
N ILE A 87 13.08 -1.29 11.65
CA ILE A 87 14.05 -0.56 12.47
C ILE A 87 13.28 -0.07 13.69
N ILE A 88 13.59 -0.62 14.86
CA ILE A 88 13.07 -0.17 16.14
C ILE A 88 14.13 0.76 16.73
N ASN A 89 13.79 2.04 16.87
CA ASN A 89 14.61 2.96 17.65
C ASN A 89 14.35 2.67 19.11
N ASN A 90 15.34 2.12 19.82
CA ASN A 90 15.21 1.91 21.24
C ASN A 90 15.30 3.29 21.93
N PRO A 91 14.21 3.80 22.54
CA PRO A 91 14.19 5.14 23.12
C PRO A 91 15.11 5.27 24.34
N LEU A 92 15.51 4.14 24.95
CA LEU A 92 16.40 4.11 26.11
C LEU A 92 17.88 4.07 25.71
N THR A 93 18.22 3.43 24.60
CA THR A 93 19.63 3.26 24.18
C THR A 93 20.01 4.10 22.97
N GLN A 94 19.04 4.74 22.29
CA GLN A 94 19.19 5.41 20.99
C GLN A 94 19.80 4.51 19.90
N GLN A 95 19.80 3.18 20.11
CA GLN A 95 20.25 2.22 19.10
C GLN A 95 19.10 1.85 18.16
N GLU A 96 19.44 1.72 16.88
CA GLU A 96 18.59 1.12 15.87
C GLU A 96 18.66 -0.40 15.98
N ILE A 97 17.60 -1.03 16.47
CA ILE A 97 17.44 -2.49 16.35
C ILE A 97 16.87 -2.75 14.96
N THR A 98 17.73 -3.22 14.09
CA THR A 98 17.35 -3.64 12.75
C THR A 98 16.95 -5.10 12.76
N LEU A 99 15.65 -5.37 12.62
CA LEU A 99 15.16 -6.71 12.32
C LEU A 99 15.21 -6.89 10.80
N ASP A 100 16.32 -7.44 10.32
CA ASP A 100 16.49 -7.74 8.91
C ASP A 100 15.72 -9.00 8.52
N VAL A 101 14.68 -8.82 7.71
CA VAL A 101 13.84 -9.90 7.14
C VAL A 101 14.05 -10.03 5.62
N SER A 102 15.12 -9.43 5.10
CA SER A 102 15.43 -9.35 3.66
C SER A 102 15.73 -10.70 2.99
N GLY A 103 15.92 -11.77 3.74
CA GLY A 103 16.37 -13.05 3.20
C GLY A 103 15.28 -13.89 2.51
N VAL A 104 14.12 -14.08 3.14
CA VAL A 104 13.16 -15.13 2.69
C VAL A 104 11.68 -14.85 2.98
N GLY A 105 11.30 -13.78 3.69
CA GLY A 105 9.87 -13.49 3.96
C GLY A 105 9.10 -12.96 2.73
N GLN A 106 7.85 -13.39 2.55
CA GLN A 106 6.92 -12.83 1.57
C GLN A 106 6.04 -11.76 2.24
N SER A 107 5.77 -10.65 1.58
CA SER A 107 4.88 -9.63 2.14
C SER A 107 3.40 -10.05 2.10
N GLY A 108 2.65 -9.59 3.09
CA GLY A 108 1.22 -9.88 3.21
C GLY A 108 0.40 -9.04 2.24
N ASN A 109 -0.72 -9.57 1.76
CA ASN A 109 -1.62 -8.84 0.89
C ASN A 109 -2.43 -7.81 1.68
N VAL A 110 -2.91 -6.78 0.98
CA VAL A 110 -3.87 -5.81 1.53
C VAL A 110 -5.14 -5.83 0.69
N SER A 111 -6.29 -6.02 1.33
CA SER A 111 -7.60 -6.00 0.69
C SER A 111 -8.49 -4.97 1.39
N ILE A 112 -9.07 -4.04 0.62
CA ILE A 112 -9.96 -3.00 1.15
C ILE A 112 -11.26 -3.03 0.36
N ASN A 113 -12.38 -3.31 1.04
CA ASN A 113 -13.71 -3.37 0.45
C ASN A 113 -14.62 -2.32 1.09
N SER A 114 -14.93 -1.25 0.37
CA SER A 114 -15.96 -0.30 0.77
C SER A 114 -17.30 -0.65 0.14
N LYS A 115 -18.42 -0.47 0.88
CA LYS A 115 -19.78 -0.63 0.32
C LYS A 115 -20.32 0.68 -0.26
N GLY A 116 -19.67 1.79 -0.01
CA GLY A 116 -19.97 3.09 -0.60
C GLY A 116 -18.72 3.73 -1.17
N ASN A 117 -18.59 5.05 -1.03
CA ASN A 117 -17.38 5.79 -1.39
C ASN A 117 -16.19 5.37 -0.51
N LEU A 118 -14.98 5.58 -1.01
CA LEU A 118 -13.75 5.28 -0.29
C LEU A 118 -12.76 6.42 -0.45
N THR A 119 -12.35 7.03 0.66
CA THR A 119 -11.37 8.11 0.65
C THR A 119 -10.13 7.71 1.44
N PHE A 120 -8.97 7.85 0.81
CA PHE A 120 -7.66 7.75 1.42
C PHE A 120 -7.08 9.16 1.59
N ASN A 121 -6.85 9.57 2.83
CA ASN A 121 -6.33 10.88 3.19
C ASN A 121 -5.06 10.72 4.01
N ASN A 122 -3.90 11.15 3.50
CA ASN A 122 -2.62 10.94 4.20
C ASN A 122 -2.44 9.48 4.65
N THR A 123 -2.76 8.53 3.77
CA THR A 123 -2.71 7.09 4.06
C THR A 123 -1.58 6.44 3.30
N ARG A 124 -0.84 5.56 3.96
CA ARG A 124 0.23 4.76 3.34
C ARG A 124 -0.08 3.28 3.45
N ILE A 125 -0.16 2.59 2.31
CA ILE A 125 -0.23 1.14 2.20
C ILE A 125 1.06 0.66 1.55
N GLU A 126 1.83 -0.17 2.25
CA GLU A 126 3.13 -0.66 1.82
C GLU A 126 3.20 -2.18 1.95
N SER A 127 3.05 -2.84 0.80
CA SER A 127 3.11 -4.29 0.64
C SER A 127 4.36 -4.72 -0.14
N ASP A 128 5.40 -3.90 -0.09
CA ASP A 128 6.66 -4.05 -0.84
C ASP A 128 7.43 -5.32 -0.45
N THR A 129 8.43 -5.77 -1.22
CA THR A 129 9.37 -6.82 -0.80
C THR A 129 10.82 -6.38 -0.97
N ARG A 130 11.69 -6.88 -0.09
CA ARG A 130 13.15 -6.79 -0.24
C ARG A 130 13.80 -8.17 -0.38
N SER A 131 13.01 -9.24 -0.46
CA SER A 131 13.49 -10.61 -0.56
C SER A 131 13.46 -11.13 -2.01
N SER A 132 13.91 -12.35 -2.20
CA SER A 132 13.71 -13.11 -3.45
C SER A 132 12.26 -13.56 -3.65
N ASN A 133 11.39 -13.42 -2.64
CA ASN A 133 9.98 -13.74 -2.73
C ASN A 133 9.13 -12.53 -3.18
N PRO A 134 7.96 -12.77 -3.81
CA PRO A 134 7.13 -11.69 -4.32
C PRO A 134 6.65 -10.70 -3.24
N ALA A 135 6.38 -9.47 -3.66
CA ALA A 135 5.65 -8.51 -2.84
C ALA A 135 4.18 -8.94 -2.67
N GLY A 136 3.48 -8.38 -1.69
CA GLY A 136 2.08 -8.68 -1.47
C GLY A 136 1.20 -7.82 -2.40
N ASN A 137 0.07 -8.36 -2.83
CA ASN A 137 -0.85 -7.65 -3.71
C ASN A 137 -1.71 -6.66 -2.92
N VAL A 138 -2.14 -5.58 -3.58
CA VAL A 138 -3.12 -4.63 -3.03
C VAL A 138 -4.38 -4.65 -3.88
N ASN A 139 -5.51 -4.97 -3.27
CA ASN A 139 -6.82 -5.01 -3.93
C ASN A 139 -7.76 -4.01 -3.24
N ILE A 140 -8.36 -3.11 -4.02
CA ILE A 140 -9.29 -2.09 -3.52
C ILE A 140 -10.56 -2.16 -4.34
N THR A 141 -11.70 -2.31 -3.67
CA THR A 141 -13.00 -2.39 -4.32
C THR A 141 -13.98 -1.46 -3.64
N SER A 142 -14.66 -0.64 -4.45
CA SER A 142 -15.75 0.23 -4.03
C SER A 142 -16.75 0.37 -5.18
N PRO A 143 -18.07 0.28 -4.94
CA PRO A 143 -19.07 0.59 -5.96
C PRO A 143 -19.22 2.11 -6.21
N GLY A 144 -18.58 2.95 -5.38
CA GLY A 144 -18.66 4.40 -5.42
C GLY A 144 -17.39 5.05 -5.97
N ILE A 145 -17.13 6.28 -5.49
CA ILE A 145 -15.94 7.05 -5.82
C ILE A 145 -14.81 6.61 -4.90
N VAL A 146 -13.65 6.28 -5.48
CA VAL A 146 -12.39 6.08 -4.76
C VAL A 146 -11.53 7.32 -4.93
N THR A 147 -11.12 7.94 -3.83
CA THR A 147 -10.28 9.15 -3.85
C THR A 147 -8.99 8.92 -3.06
N PHE A 148 -7.86 9.26 -3.67
CA PHE A 148 -6.55 9.37 -3.02
C PHE A 148 -6.13 10.84 -2.99
N ASN A 149 -5.92 11.38 -1.79
CA ASN A 149 -5.49 12.75 -1.59
C ASN A 149 -4.49 12.88 -0.44
N ASN A 150 -3.98 14.10 -0.24
CA ASN A 150 -3.03 14.46 0.81
C ASN A 150 -1.82 13.50 0.88
N ASN A 151 -1.06 13.34 -0.21
CA ASN A 151 0.11 12.45 -0.28
C ASN A 151 -0.17 10.98 0.07
N SER A 152 -1.40 10.48 -0.13
CA SER A 152 -1.69 9.06 0.05
C SER A 152 -0.87 8.18 -0.91
N LYS A 153 -0.34 7.07 -0.43
CA LYS A 153 0.55 6.16 -1.17
C LYS A 153 0.08 4.72 -1.08
N ILE A 154 0.03 4.03 -2.21
CA ILE A 154 -0.10 2.58 -2.29
C ILE A 154 1.12 2.04 -3.02
N THR A 155 1.86 1.17 -2.35
CA THR A 155 3.03 0.53 -2.95
C THR A 155 3.00 -0.98 -2.77
N SER A 156 3.39 -1.67 -3.84
CA SER A 156 3.66 -3.10 -3.89
C SER A 156 4.96 -3.34 -4.67
N ASN A 157 6.00 -2.60 -4.28
CA ASN A 157 7.27 -2.57 -5.00
C ASN A 157 8.17 -3.77 -4.64
N THR A 158 9.24 -3.95 -5.40
CA THR A 158 10.37 -4.80 -5.05
C THR A 158 11.68 -4.02 -5.19
N SER A 159 12.63 -4.26 -4.30
CA SER A 159 14.00 -3.75 -4.44
C SER A 159 15.04 -4.87 -4.49
N SER A 160 14.62 -6.09 -4.81
CA SER A 160 15.46 -7.30 -4.90
C SER A 160 14.99 -8.20 -6.06
N GLN A 161 15.31 -9.49 -6.04
CA GLN A 161 14.97 -10.45 -7.10
C GLN A 161 13.49 -10.85 -7.14
N GLY A 162 12.75 -10.66 -6.04
CA GLY A 162 11.31 -10.95 -5.98
C GLY A 162 10.49 -10.09 -6.93
N LYS A 163 9.39 -10.62 -7.47
CA LYS A 163 8.45 -9.86 -8.30
C LYS A 163 7.70 -8.83 -7.45
N ALA A 164 7.56 -7.60 -7.92
CA ALA A 164 6.60 -6.64 -7.34
C ALA A 164 5.17 -7.18 -7.45
N GLY A 165 4.34 -6.89 -6.47
CA GLY A 165 2.96 -7.38 -6.44
C GLY A 165 2.06 -6.52 -7.32
N SER A 166 0.89 -7.05 -7.63
CA SER A 166 -0.11 -6.37 -8.44
C SER A 166 -0.97 -5.44 -7.57
N ILE A 167 -1.38 -4.32 -8.17
CA ILE A 167 -2.35 -3.39 -7.60
C ILE A 167 -3.60 -3.39 -8.49
N GLN A 168 -4.74 -3.76 -7.91
CA GLN A 168 -6.03 -3.78 -8.58
C GLN A 168 -6.98 -2.82 -7.85
N ILE A 169 -7.60 -1.91 -8.60
CA ILE A 169 -8.61 -1.00 -8.08
C ILE A 169 -9.87 -1.08 -8.95
N ASP A 170 -10.99 -1.37 -8.33
CA ASP A 170 -12.32 -1.42 -8.94
C ASP A 170 -13.20 -0.33 -8.31
N ALA A 171 -13.61 0.65 -9.13
CA ALA A 171 -14.33 1.84 -8.69
C ALA A 171 -15.27 2.38 -9.77
N LYS A 172 -16.38 3.01 -9.36
CA LYS A 172 -17.22 3.76 -10.32
C LYS A 172 -16.50 5.01 -10.85
N GLU A 173 -15.68 5.62 -10.02
CA GLU A 173 -14.81 6.74 -10.37
C GLU A 173 -13.55 6.67 -9.50
N LEU A 174 -12.40 6.96 -10.09
CA LEU A 174 -11.12 6.97 -9.40
C LEU A 174 -10.45 8.33 -9.53
N ASN A 175 -10.20 8.98 -8.40
CA ASN A 175 -9.57 10.29 -8.32
C ASN A 175 -8.24 10.20 -7.54
N LEU A 176 -7.15 10.61 -8.17
CA LEU A 176 -5.85 10.78 -7.55
C LEU A 176 -5.42 12.25 -7.63
N THR A 177 -5.11 12.85 -6.48
CA THR A 177 -4.72 14.26 -6.37
C THR A 177 -3.61 14.44 -5.32
N ASP A 178 -3.12 15.66 -5.17
CA ASP A 178 -2.27 16.12 -4.06
C ASP A 178 -1.04 15.23 -3.84
N ALA A 179 -0.28 15.03 -4.93
CA ALA A 179 0.91 14.20 -4.99
C ALA A 179 0.73 12.74 -4.48
N SER A 180 -0.50 12.23 -4.49
CA SER A 180 -0.77 10.81 -4.23
C SER A 180 -0.14 9.87 -5.26
N GLU A 181 0.19 8.67 -4.82
CA GLU A 181 1.02 7.73 -5.58
C GLU A 181 0.48 6.30 -5.53
N ILE A 182 0.41 5.65 -6.70
CA ILE A 182 0.20 4.20 -6.81
C ILE A 182 1.39 3.59 -7.56
N SER A 183 2.08 2.63 -6.95
CA SER A 183 3.30 2.07 -7.52
C SER A 183 3.45 0.56 -7.32
N ALA A 184 3.75 -0.15 -8.41
CA ALA A 184 4.04 -1.59 -8.44
C ALA A 184 5.39 -1.83 -9.13
N SER A 185 6.42 -1.14 -8.65
CA SER A 185 7.71 -0.98 -9.33
C SER A 185 8.83 -1.88 -8.82
N THR A 186 9.86 -2.01 -9.63
CA THR A 186 11.13 -2.62 -9.25
C THR A 186 12.27 -1.61 -9.35
N THR A 187 13.18 -1.64 -8.39
CA THR A 187 14.47 -0.91 -8.47
C THR A 187 15.67 -1.85 -8.64
N ALA A 188 15.43 -3.16 -8.83
CA ALA A 188 16.44 -4.21 -8.96
C ALA A 188 16.05 -5.21 -10.06
N ASP A 189 16.63 -6.41 -10.05
CA ASP A 189 16.43 -7.44 -11.08
C ASP A 189 15.03 -8.08 -11.09
N GLY A 190 14.25 -7.91 -10.02
CA GLY A 190 12.87 -8.40 -9.94
C GLY A 190 11.96 -7.76 -10.99
N LYS A 191 10.97 -8.50 -11.48
CA LYS A 191 9.98 -7.96 -12.44
C LYS A 191 9.00 -7.02 -11.72
N ALA A 192 8.58 -5.95 -12.40
CA ALA A 192 7.50 -5.12 -11.88
C ALA A 192 6.15 -5.85 -11.84
N GLY A 193 5.25 -5.31 -11.03
CA GLY A 193 3.88 -5.76 -10.89
C GLY A 193 2.95 -5.00 -11.83
N ASP A 194 1.76 -5.54 -12.03
CA ASP A 194 0.74 -4.90 -12.87
C ASP A 194 -0.12 -3.94 -12.04
N ILE A 195 -0.50 -2.82 -12.64
CA ILE A 195 -1.50 -1.91 -12.07
C ILE A 195 -2.72 -1.92 -12.98
N THR A 196 -3.83 -2.43 -12.46
CA THR A 196 -5.11 -2.50 -13.18
C THR A 196 -6.12 -1.60 -12.48
N LEU A 197 -6.66 -0.63 -13.23
CA LEU A 197 -7.66 0.32 -12.75
C LEU A 197 -8.94 0.13 -13.55
N ASN A 198 -9.92 -0.52 -12.94
CA ASN A 198 -11.22 -0.79 -13.53
C ASN A 198 -12.19 0.31 -13.10
N THR A 199 -12.28 1.34 -13.93
CA THR A 199 -13.16 2.47 -13.68
C THR A 199 -13.58 3.16 -14.99
N PRO A 200 -14.86 3.58 -15.10
CA PRO A 200 -15.32 4.44 -16.20
C PRO A 200 -14.63 5.81 -16.28
N THR A 201 -14.20 6.34 -15.12
CA THR A 201 -13.66 7.70 -15.01
C THR A 201 -12.43 7.68 -14.11
N LEU A 202 -11.29 8.08 -14.67
CA LEU A 202 -10.02 8.23 -13.96
C LEU A 202 -9.54 9.69 -14.06
N THR A 203 -9.39 10.34 -12.91
CA THR A 203 -8.80 11.69 -12.79
C THR A 203 -7.47 11.60 -12.06
N VAL A 204 -6.40 12.14 -12.65
CA VAL A 204 -5.08 12.27 -12.02
C VAL A 204 -4.66 13.73 -12.11
N SER A 205 -4.44 14.39 -10.98
CA SER A 205 -4.20 15.83 -10.91
C SER A 205 -3.21 16.21 -9.80
N ASN A 206 -2.83 17.48 -9.71
CA ASN A 206 -2.04 18.05 -8.62
C ASN A 206 -0.76 17.25 -8.26
N GLY A 207 -0.03 16.80 -9.29
CA GLY A 207 1.24 16.08 -9.12
C GLY A 207 1.11 14.61 -8.72
N ALA A 208 -0.11 14.05 -8.68
CA ALA A 208 -0.33 12.64 -8.43
C ALA A 208 0.24 11.74 -9.54
N LYS A 209 0.60 10.50 -9.20
CA LYS A 209 1.33 9.57 -10.07
C LYS A 209 0.81 8.15 -9.96
N ILE A 210 0.79 7.44 -11.09
CA ILE A 210 0.61 6.00 -11.18
C ILE A 210 1.80 5.46 -11.97
N PHE A 211 2.55 4.50 -11.41
CA PHE A 211 3.83 4.09 -11.99
C PHE A 211 4.14 2.59 -11.81
N ALA A 212 4.55 1.94 -12.90
CA ALA A 212 5.09 0.59 -12.89
C ALA A 212 6.15 0.46 -14.02
N PRO A 213 7.47 0.47 -13.71
CA PRO A 213 8.56 0.37 -14.69
C PRO A 213 8.95 -1.07 -15.02
N LEU A 214 9.51 -1.29 -16.20
CA LEU A 214 10.02 -2.57 -16.75
C LEU A 214 9.00 -3.72 -16.82
N GLN A 215 8.44 -3.90 -18.02
CA GLN A 215 7.53 -4.96 -18.47
C GLN A 215 6.09 -4.94 -17.92
N ALA A 216 5.75 -4.01 -17.03
CA ALA A 216 4.41 -3.88 -16.47
C ALA A 216 3.42 -3.22 -17.44
N LYS A 217 2.15 -3.64 -17.37
CA LYS A 217 1.05 -3.02 -18.10
C LYS A 217 0.21 -2.17 -17.15
N VAL A 218 0.05 -0.89 -17.47
CA VAL A 218 -0.99 -0.05 -16.85
C VAL A 218 -2.20 -0.08 -17.77
N MET A 219 -3.30 -0.67 -17.30
CA MET A 219 -4.57 -0.70 -18.05
C MET A 219 -5.64 0.08 -17.31
N ALA A 220 -6.15 1.13 -17.96
CA ALA A 220 -7.47 1.68 -17.67
C ALA A 220 -8.42 1.19 -18.77
N VAL A 221 -9.34 0.27 -18.45
CA VAL A 221 -10.28 -0.27 -19.43
C VAL A 221 -11.60 0.48 -19.33
N LYS A 222 -11.92 1.23 -20.41
CA LYS A 222 -13.23 1.76 -20.85
C LYS A 222 -13.62 3.19 -20.41
N SER A 223 -13.50 4.17 -21.32
CA SER A 223 -14.32 5.40 -21.33
C SER A 223 -14.54 5.93 -22.77
N PRO A 224 -15.78 6.21 -23.23
CA PRO A 224 -16.06 6.67 -24.61
C PRO A 224 -15.79 8.17 -24.88
N LEU A 225 -15.38 8.95 -23.88
CA LEU A 225 -15.24 10.41 -24.00
C LEU A 225 -13.92 10.85 -23.35
N MET A 226 -12.80 10.69 -24.07
CA MET A 226 -11.50 11.21 -23.63
C MET A 226 -11.34 12.69 -23.98
N HIS A 227 -11.15 13.53 -22.96
CA HIS A 227 -10.27 14.70 -23.07
C HIS A 227 -8.82 14.25 -22.84
N PRO A 228 -7.80 14.90 -23.45
CA PRO A 228 -6.44 14.37 -23.49
C PRO A 228 -5.81 14.30 -22.09
N ILE A 229 -5.62 13.09 -21.58
CA ILE A 229 -4.81 12.82 -20.39
C ILE A 229 -3.35 12.73 -20.80
N LYS A 230 -2.49 13.55 -20.18
CA LYS A 230 -1.03 13.45 -20.28
C LYS A 230 -0.56 12.28 -19.40
N LEU A 231 -0.65 11.05 -19.92
CA LEU A 231 -0.06 9.87 -19.29
C LEU A 231 1.46 9.99 -19.40
N ILE A 232 2.14 10.41 -18.32
CA ILE A 232 3.62 10.41 -18.28
C ILE A 232 4.07 8.97 -18.04
N LEU A 233 4.23 8.21 -19.13
CA LEU A 233 4.99 6.98 -19.13
C LEU A 233 6.48 7.36 -19.02
N VAL A 234 7.04 7.40 -17.80
CA VAL A 234 8.50 7.45 -17.65
C VAL A 234 9.04 6.04 -17.90
N SER A 235 9.20 5.69 -19.18
CA SER A 235 10.02 4.54 -19.57
C SER A 235 11.48 4.92 -19.36
N VAL A 236 12.08 4.46 -18.27
CA VAL A 236 13.53 4.57 -18.08
C VAL A 236 14.18 3.47 -18.93
N PHE A 237 14.38 3.76 -20.22
CA PHE A 237 15.43 3.10 -20.99
C PHE A 237 16.60 4.07 -21.12
N LYS A 238 17.79 3.54 -20.82
CA LYS A 238 19.13 4.08 -21.08
C LYS A 238 19.17 5.38 -21.89
N THR A 239 19.70 6.42 -21.24
CA THR A 239 20.51 7.49 -21.82
C THR A 239 20.23 7.85 -23.28
N PHE A 240 19.46 8.91 -23.52
CA PHE A 240 19.79 9.90 -24.55
C PHE A 240 19.20 11.24 -24.13
N PHE A 241 20.08 12.23 -23.93
CA PHE A 241 19.69 13.64 -23.82
C PHE A 241 19.01 14.05 -25.13
N LEU A 242 17.89 14.76 -25.03
CA LEU A 242 17.52 15.75 -26.03
C LEU A 242 17.11 17.04 -25.33
N PHE A 243 18.00 18.02 -25.42
CA PHE A 243 17.66 19.44 -25.33
C PHE A 243 16.87 19.81 -26.58
N PHE A 244 15.87 20.69 -26.44
CA PHE A 244 15.57 21.63 -27.51
C PHE A 244 15.29 23.02 -26.96
N SER A 245 15.84 23.97 -27.71
CA SER A 245 15.75 25.42 -27.64
C SER A 245 14.32 25.94 -27.73
#